data_AF-A0AAP3DM01-F1
#
_entry.id   AF-A0AAP3DM01-F1
#
_cell.length_a   1.000
_cell.length_b   1.000
_cell.length_c   1.000
_cell.angle_alpha   90.00
_cell.angle_beta   90.00
_cell.angle_gamma   90.00
#
_symmetry.space_group_name_H-M   'P 1'
#
loop_
_entity.id
_entity.type
_entity.pdbx_description
1 polymer ?
#
loop_
_entity_poly.entity_id
_entity_poly.type
_entity_poly.pdbx_seq_one_letter_code
_entity_poly.pdbx_strand_id
1 'polypeptide(L)'
;MSKLEKFLSKASEVEQRKEVEVMIDGDVWKIRELTLTENRICEREADKGDKFDWYRYNDARIVKSTEHDFKWNDPELLKAYRVGNKFELPAKLFDHNPNGYGALLEAVRKISSGNTETDAVEEAKN
;
A
#
# COMPACT_ATOMS: atom_id res chain seq x y z
N MET A 1 2.72 -21.09 -31.00
CA MET A 1 2.48 -20.49 -29.67
C MET A 1 1.02 -20.66 -29.32
N SER A 2 0.75 -21.41 -28.26
CA SER A 2 -0.58 -21.53 -27.65
C SER A 2 -1.04 -20.15 -27.15
N LYS A 3 -2.36 -19.90 -27.14
CA LYS A 3 -2.93 -18.66 -26.57
C LYS A 3 -2.45 -18.43 -25.13
N LEU A 4 -2.29 -19.51 -24.35
CA LEU A 4 -1.79 -19.46 -22.98
C LEU A 4 -0.33 -19.00 -22.89
N GLU A 5 0.54 -19.48 -23.79
CA GLU A 5 1.97 -19.13 -23.78
C GLU A 5 2.19 -17.63 -24.02
N LYS A 6 1.36 -17.00 -24.87
CA LYS A 6 1.40 -15.54 -25.12
C LYS A 6 1.00 -14.71 -23.89
N PHE A 7 0.04 -15.17 -23.09
CA PHE A 7 -0.36 -14.48 -21.85
C PHE A 7 0.67 -14.70 -20.75
N LEU A 8 1.22 -15.92 -20.63
CA LEU A 8 2.25 -16.22 -19.65
C LEU A 8 3.55 -15.45 -19.93
N SER A 9 3.94 -15.28 -21.20
CA SER A 9 5.11 -14.50 -21.57
C SER A 9 4.98 -13.00 -21.22
N LYS A 10 3.77 -12.44 -21.33
CA LYS A 10 3.48 -11.06 -20.88
C LYS A 10 3.44 -10.95 -19.35
N ALA A 11 2.88 -11.95 -18.67
CA ALA A 11 2.82 -11.97 -17.21
C ALA A 11 4.20 -12.18 -16.55
N SER A 12 5.20 -12.69 -17.29
CA SER A 12 6.58 -12.85 -16.81
C SER A 12 7.45 -11.60 -16.96
N GLU A 13 7.00 -10.57 -17.68
CA GLU A 13 7.62 -9.25 -17.58
C GLU A 13 7.25 -8.69 -16.19
N VAL A 14 8.26 -8.51 -15.34
CA VAL A 14 8.07 -7.91 -14.02
C VAL A 14 7.62 -6.48 -14.25
N GLU A 15 6.31 -6.27 -14.22
CA GLU A 15 5.71 -4.96 -14.39
C GLU A 15 6.28 -4.03 -13.30
N GLN A 16 6.98 -2.99 -13.74
CA GLN A 16 7.57 -2.02 -12.83
C GLN A 16 6.42 -1.26 -12.16
N ARG A 17 6.23 -1.54 -10.87
CA ARG A 17 5.21 -0.86 -10.07
C ARG A 17 5.49 0.63 -10.00
N LYS A 18 4.42 1.44 -10.05
CA LYS A 18 4.54 2.89 -9.87
C LYS A 18 5.10 3.18 -8.48
N GLU A 19 5.95 4.19 -8.39
CA GLU A 19 6.48 4.73 -7.12
C GLU A 19 6.33 6.26 -7.11
N VAL A 20 5.99 6.82 -5.96
CA VAL A 20 5.96 8.27 -5.72
C VAL A 20 6.64 8.58 -4.40
N GLU A 21 7.19 9.79 -4.29
CA GLU A 21 7.82 10.28 -3.08
C GLU A 21 6.99 11.40 -2.46
N VAL A 22 6.92 11.44 -1.13
CA VAL A 22 6.32 12.55 -0.37
C VAL A 22 7.25 12.96 0.75
N MET A 23 7.40 14.26 0.97
CA MET A 23 8.19 14.80 2.07
C MET A 23 7.30 15.04 3.28
N ILE A 24 7.66 14.46 4.43
CA ILE A 24 6.95 14.62 5.70
C ILE A 24 7.99 14.85 6.80
N ASP A 25 7.88 15.97 7.52
CA ASP A 25 8.78 16.35 8.62
C ASP A 25 10.28 16.33 8.27
N GLY A 26 10.61 16.58 7.00
CA GLY A 26 11.99 16.57 6.49
C GLY A 26 12.48 15.20 6.02
N ASP A 27 11.70 14.15 6.23
CA ASP A 27 11.97 12.80 5.71
C ASP A 27 11.25 12.57 4.39
N VAL A 28 11.92 11.86 3.47
CA VAL A 28 11.34 11.43 2.20
C VAL A 28 10.75 10.03 2.39
N TRP A 29 9.45 9.90 2.15
CA TRP A 29 8.74 8.64 2.17
C TRP A 29 8.52 8.15 0.74
N LYS A 30 8.91 6.91 0.47
CA LYS A 30 8.65 6.24 -0.81
C LYS A 30 7.39 5.39 -0.73
N ILE A 31 6.42 5.68 -1.57
CA ILE A 31 5.16 4.95 -1.71
C ILE A 31 5.20 4.18 -3.01
N ARG A 32 5.01 2.87 -2.93
CA ARG A 32 4.87 1.99 -4.09
C ARG A 32 3.44 1.51 -4.23
N GLU A 33 3.03 1.32 -5.48
CA GLU A 33 1.74 0.77 -5.83
C GLU A 33 1.53 -0.62 -5.20
N LEU A 34 0.33 -0.84 -4.68
CA LEU A 34 -0.07 -2.11 -4.09
C LEU A 34 -0.53 -3.06 -5.19
N THR A 35 -0.01 -4.27 -5.17
CA THR A 35 -0.56 -5.40 -5.93
C THR A 35 -1.93 -5.80 -5.39
N LEU A 36 -2.71 -6.53 -6.19
CA LEU A 36 -3.98 -7.11 -5.76
C LEU A 36 -3.84 -7.96 -4.49
N THR A 37 -2.74 -8.73 -4.37
CA THR A 37 -2.49 -9.55 -3.18
C THR A 37 -2.22 -8.71 -1.94
N GLU A 38 -1.46 -7.61 -2.07
CA GLU A 38 -1.21 -6.70 -0.96
C GLU A 38 -2.47 -5.94 -0.55
N ASN A 39 -3.33 -5.55 -1.50
CA ASN A 39 -4.64 -4.96 -1.20
C ASN A 39 -5.54 -5.93 -0.42
N ARG A 40 -5.61 -7.20 -0.82
CA ARG A 40 -6.36 -8.24 -0.07
C ARG A 40 -5.86 -8.44 1.35
N ILE A 41 -4.55 -8.30 1.58
CA ILE A 41 -4.00 -8.34 2.94
C ILE A 41 -4.54 -7.14 3.74
N CYS A 42 -4.58 -5.95 3.16
CA CYS A 42 -5.12 -4.76 3.83
C CYS A 42 -6.60 -4.93 4.18
N GLU A 43 -7.40 -5.49 3.26
CA GLU A 43 -8.82 -5.78 3.49
C GLU A 43 -8.99 -6.77 4.65
N ARG A 44 -8.19 -7.86 4.66
CA ARG A 44 -8.24 -8.86 5.73
C ARG A 44 -7.86 -8.29 7.10
N GLU A 45 -6.92 -7.35 7.17
CA GLU A 45 -6.57 -6.68 8.43
C GLU A 45 -7.72 -5.83 8.98
N ALA A 46 -8.59 -5.33 8.11
CA ALA A 46 -9.72 -4.46 8.46
C ALA A 46 -11.02 -5.22 8.68
N ASP A 47 -11.12 -6.46 8.19
CA ASP A 47 -12.31 -7.29 8.31
C ASP A 47 -12.45 -7.86 9.74
N LYS A 48 -13.47 -7.39 10.47
CA LYS A 48 -13.85 -7.91 11.80
C LYS A 48 -15.08 -8.82 11.74
N GLY A 49 -15.42 -9.35 10.56
CA GLY A 49 -16.60 -10.19 10.31
C GLY A 49 -17.87 -9.37 10.13
N ASP A 50 -18.28 -8.63 11.16
CA ASP A 50 -19.57 -7.93 11.17
C ASP A 50 -19.45 -6.48 10.66
N LYS A 51 -18.24 -5.93 10.73
CA LYS A 51 -17.93 -4.53 10.38
C LYS A 51 -16.53 -4.43 9.78
N PHE A 52 -16.42 -3.57 8.78
CA PHE A 52 -15.14 -3.23 8.18
C PHE A 52 -14.53 -2.01 8.87
N ASP A 53 -13.29 -2.14 9.35
CA ASP A 53 -12.55 -1.07 10.01
C ASP A 53 -11.75 -0.26 8.98
N TRP A 54 -12.35 0.82 8.48
CA TRP A 54 -11.73 1.68 7.46
C TRP A 54 -10.44 2.36 7.91
N TYR A 55 -10.25 2.61 9.21
CA TYR A 55 -9.00 3.18 9.73
C TYR A 55 -7.88 2.13 9.65
N ARG A 56 -8.17 0.93 10.12
CA ARG A 56 -7.25 -0.21 10.02
C ARG A 56 -6.88 -0.56 8.59
N TYR A 57 -7.84 -0.45 7.66
CA TYR A 57 -7.59 -0.61 6.23
C TYR A 57 -6.59 0.41 5.69
N ASN A 58 -6.77 1.68 6.03
CA ASN A 58 -5.88 2.75 5.60
C ASN A 58 -4.47 2.59 6.20
N ASP A 59 -4.36 2.24 7.48
CA ASP A 59 -3.08 1.95 8.13
C ASP A 59 -2.36 0.79 7.44
N ALA A 60 -3.09 -0.29 7.13
CA ALA A 60 -2.51 -1.42 6.42
C ALA A 60 -1.99 -1.03 5.03
N ARG A 61 -2.73 -0.19 4.30
CA ARG A 61 -2.28 0.30 2.98
C ARG A 61 -1.03 1.17 3.08
N ILE A 62 -0.96 2.05 4.07
CA ILE A 62 0.24 2.85 4.36
C ILE A 62 1.44 1.93 4.58
N VAL A 63 1.31 0.92 5.45
CA VAL A 63 2.39 -0.02 5.74
C VAL A 63 2.81 -0.76 4.48
N LYS A 64 1.87 -1.41 3.78
CA LYS A 64 2.18 -2.25 2.62
C LYS A 64 2.79 -1.47 1.45
N SER A 65 2.41 -0.21 1.30
CA SER A 65 2.92 0.63 0.20
C SER A 65 4.32 1.19 0.49
N THR A 66 4.72 1.30 1.75
CA THR A 66 6.01 1.88 2.17
C THR A 66 6.98 0.86 2.75
N GLU A 67 6.57 -0.39 3.02
CA GLU A 67 7.41 -1.41 3.68
C GLU A 67 8.63 -1.89 2.88
N HIS A 68 8.74 -1.48 1.63
CA HIS A 68 9.93 -1.71 0.82
C HIS A 68 11.08 -0.75 1.16
N ASP A 69 10.76 0.39 1.78
CA ASP A 69 11.69 1.47 2.13
C ASP A 69 11.78 1.64 3.66
N PHE A 70 10.66 1.46 4.38
CA PHE A 70 10.59 1.58 5.84
C PHE A 70 10.30 0.23 6.53
N LYS A 71 11.14 -0.16 7.51
CA LYS A 71 11.01 -1.44 8.22
C LYS A 71 9.92 -1.42 9.30
N TRP A 72 8.66 -1.44 8.89
CA TRP A 72 7.51 -1.43 9.82
C TRP A 72 7.46 -2.63 10.79
N ASN A 73 8.11 -3.75 10.47
CA ASN A 73 8.12 -4.94 11.34
C ASN A 73 9.38 -5.04 12.22
N ASP A 74 10.08 -3.93 12.42
CA ASP A 74 11.23 -3.89 13.31
C ASP A 74 10.80 -4.14 14.78
N PRO A 75 11.37 -5.16 15.47
CA PRO A 75 10.94 -5.51 16.82
C PRO A 75 11.14 -4.39 17.85
N GLU A 76 12.19 -3.57 17.69
CA GLU A 76 12.45 -2.45 18.60
C GLU A 76 11.43 -1.34 18.38
N LEU A 77 11.07 -1.06 17.13
CA LEU A 77 10.01 -0.11 16.78
C LEU A 77 8.67 -0.54 17.37
N LEU A 78 8.26 -1.80 17.17
CA LEU A 78 7.01 -2.33 17.72
C LEU A 78 6.96 -2.22 19.25
N LYS A 79 8.08 -2.52 19.92
CA LYS A 79 8.21 -2.41 21.38
C LYS A 79 8.15 -0.95 21.85
N ALA A 80 8.83 -0.04 21.15
CA ALA A 80 8.85 1.38 21.48
C ALA A 80 7.44 1.99 21.45
N TYR A 81 6.64 1.63 20.45
CA TYR A 81 5.26 2.10 20.28
C TYR A 81 4.21 1.24 20.99
N ARG A 82 4.62 0.14 21.65
CA ARG A 82 3.74 -0.79 22.41
C ARG A 82 2.58 -1.31 21.57
N VAL A 83 2.88 -1.72 20.35
CA VAL A 83 1.90 -2.26 19.41
C VAL A 83 2.07 -3.76 19.22
N GLY A 84 0.98 -4.46 18.90
CA GLY A 84 0.99 -5.91 18.68
C GLY A 84 1.53 -6.30 17.30
N ASN A 85 1.38 -5.43 16.31
CA ASN A 85 1.83 -5.66 14.95
C ASN A 85 2.09 -4.34 14.21
N LYS A 86 2.75 -4.45 13.06
CA LYS A 86 3.15 -3.31 12.23
C LYS A 86 2.01 -2.42 11.74
N PHE A 87 0.81 -2.96 11.55
CA PHE A 87 -0.33 -2.20 11.03
C PHE A 87 -0.98 -1.28 12.07
N GLU A 88 -0.58 -1.37 13.34
CA GLU A 88 -0.99 -0.42 14.38
C GLU A 88 -0.05 0.79 14.46
N LEU A 89 1.12 0.71 13.81
CA LEU A 89 2.14 1.76 13.87
C LEU A 89 1.72 3.07 13.19
N PRO A 90 1.06 3.11 12.01
CA PRO A 90 0.81 4.38 11.32
C PRO A 90 0.05 5.39 12.19
N ALA A 91 -1.05 4.99 12.82
CA ALA A 91 -1.80 5.85 13.72
C ALA A 91 -0.98 6.34 14.93
N LYS A 92 -0.02 5.54 15.40
CA LYS A 92 0.86 5.88 16.53
C LYS A 92 2.04 6.77 16.14
N LEU A 93 2.67 6.47 15.02
CA LEU A 93 3.81 7.20 14.48
C LEU A 93 3.41 8.64 14.14
N PHE A 94 2.20 8.82 13.62
CA PHE A 94 1.68 10.12 13.21
C PHE A 94 0.69 10.74 14.20
N ASP A 95 0.62 10.26 15.45
CA ASP A 95 -0.30 10.79 16.47
C ASP A 95 -0.10 12.30 16.71
N HIS A 96 1.17 12.75 16.67
CA HIS A 96 1.54 14.16 16.78
C HIS A 96 1.70 14.87 15.42
N ASN A 97 1.49 14.16 14.30
CA ASN A 97 1.49 14.73 12.96
C ASN A 97 0.35 14.19 12.06
N PRO A 98 -0.90 14.62 12.29
CA PRO A 98 -2.04 14.20 11.48
C PRO A 98 -1.93 14.61 10.00
N ASN A 99 -1.23 15.72 9.72
CA ASN A 99 -1.00 16.19 8.35
C ASN A 99 -0.08 15.24 7.59
N GLY A 100 0.98 14.76 8.24
CA GLY A 100 1.87 13.73 7.70
C GLY A 100 1.12 12.45 7.36
N TYR A 101 0.28 11.96 8.29
CA TYR A 101 -0.59 10.81 8.03
C TYR A 101 -1.48 11.05 6.80
N GLY A 102 -2.14 12.20 6.74
CA GLY A 102 -3.03 12.57 5.64
C GLY A 102 -2.31 12.61 4.29
N ALA A 103 -1.14 13.23 4.23
CA ALA A 103 -0.32 13.31 3.02
C ALA A 103 0.12 11.93 2.52
N LEU A 104 0.54 11.05 3.45
CA LEU A 104 0.94 9.70 3.11
C LEU A 104 -0.25 8.88 2.58
N LEU A 105 -1.39 8.95 3.25
CA LEU A 105 -2.61 8.27 2.83
C LEU A 105 -3.13 8.79 1.47
N GLU A 106 -3.04 10.09 1.24
CA GLU A 106 -3.41 10.69 -0.04
C GLU A 106 -2.49 10.20 -1.17
N ALA A 107 -1.18 10.14 -0.95
CA ALA A 107 -0.22 9.58 -1.90
C ALA A 107 -0.55 8.11 -2.24
N VAL A 108 -0.85 7.30 -1.21
CA VAL A 108 -1.29 5.91 -1.36
C VAL A 108 -2.58 5.78 -2.18
N ARG A 109 -3.53 6.71 -2.00
CA ARG A 109 -4.77 6.74 -2.80
C ARG A 109 -4.51 7.11 -4.25
N LYS A 110 -3.73 8.18 -4.49
CA LYS A 110 -3.42 8.68 -5.84
C LYS A 110 -2.66 7.66 -6.69
N ILE A 111 -1.67 6.98 -6.11
CA ILE A 111 -0.92 5.96 -6.85
C ILE A 111 -1.79 4.74 -7.19
N SER A 112 -2.82 4.47 -6.38
CA SER A 112 -3.75 3.37 -6.61
C SER A 112 -4.92 3.72 -7.54
N SER A 113 -5.20 5.01 -7.78
CA SER A 113 -6.39 5.46 -8.53
C SER A 113 -6.29 5.32 -10.05
N GLY A 114 -5.10 5.05 -10.60
CA GLY A 114 -4.92 4.70 -12.02
C GLY A 114 -5.18 3.22 -12.32
N ASN A 115 -6.07 2.58 -11.54
CA ASN A 115 -6.50 1.18 -11.70
C ASN A 115 -8.03 1.09 -11.68
N THR A 116 -8.73 2.13 -12.16
CA THR A 116 -10.14 1.99 -12.52
C THR A 116 -10.23 1.18 -13.81
N GLU A 117 -11.28 0.36 -13.96
CA GLU A 117 -11.52 -0.54 -15.11
C GLU A 117 -11.29 0.10 -16.50
N THR A 118 -11.36 1.43 -16.57
CA THR A 118 -11.05 2.25 -17.74
C THR A 118 -9.63 2.03 -18.31
N ASP A 119 -8.61 1.92 -17.46
CA ASP A 119 -7.21 1.75 -17.91
C ASP A 119 -6.96 0.33 -18.44
N ALA A 120 -7.59 -0.68 -17.81
CA ALA A 120 -7.56 -2.07 -18.29
C ALA A 120 -8.26 -2.24 -19.67
N VAL A 121 -9.24 -1.39 -19.98
CA VAL A 121 -9.93 -1.38 -21.29
C VAL A 121 -9.10 -0.69 -22.38
N GLU A 122 -8.28 0.31 -22.04
CA GLU A 122 -7.38 0.95 -23.02
C GLU A 122 -6.18 0.07 -23.38
N GLU A 123 -5.60 -0.65 -22.42
CA GLU A 123 -4.56 -1.64 -22.69
C GLU A 123 -5.04 -2.82 -23.55
N ALA A 124 -6.31 -3.20 -23.44
CA ALA A 124 -6.90 -4.27 -24.25
C ALA A 124 -7.23 -3.85 -25.71
N LYS A 125 -7.14 -2.55 -26.03
CA LYS A 125 -7.36 -2.00 -27.38
C LYS A 125 -6.06 -1.82 -28.18
N ASN A 126 -4.90 -1.93 -27.54
CA ASN A 126 -3.57 -1.90 -28.17
C ASN A 126 -2.96 -3.31 -28.28
#